data_AF-R7R168-F1
#
_entry.id   AF-R7R168-F1
#
_cell.length_a   1.000
_cell.length_b   1.000
_cell.length_c   1.000
_cell.angle_alpha   90.00
_cell.angle_beta   90.00
_cell.angle_gamma   90.00
#
_symmetry.space_group_name_H-M   'P 1'
#
loop_
_entity.id
_entity.type
_entity.pdbx_description
1 polymer ?
#
loop_
_entity_poly.entity_id
_entity_poly.type
_entity_poly.pdbx_seq_one_letter_code
_entity_poly.pdbx_strand_id
1 'polypeptide(L)' 'MKKMLVVYYTWSNGNTERIAKMLAEATGADLMQIDTEKPYEGSYNETVVGKIS' A
#
# COMPACT_ATOMS: atom_id res chain seq x y z
N MET A 1 -0.37 8.58 25.48
CA MET A 1 -0.05 7.98 24.17
C MET A 1 0.07 9.10 23.14
N LYS A 2 1.07 9.03 22.24
CA LYS A 2 1.14 9.93 21.09
C LYS A 2 0.14 9.48 20.03
N LYS A 3 -0.53 10.43 19.35
CA LYS A 3 -1.32 10.12 18.15
C LYS A 3 -0.39 9.59 17.06
N MET A 4 -0.82 8.54 16.37
CA MET A 4 -0.08 7.87 15.31
C MET A 4 -1.03 7.55 14.15
N LEU A 5 -0.54 7.70 12.93
CA LEU A 5 -1.25 7.39 11.70
C LEU A 5 -0.35 6.50 10.84
N VAL A 6 -0.86 5.36 10.42
CA VAL A 6 -0.24 4.50 9.41
C VAL A 6 -0.81 4.88 8.05
N VAL A 7 0.04 5.39 7.16
CA VAL A 7 -0.33 5.72 5.79
C VAL A 7 0.32 4.70 4.85
N TYR A 8 -0.46 4.11 3.95
CA TYR A 8 0.05 3.08 3.03
C TYR A 8 -0.52 3.18 1.63
N TYR A 9 0.19 2.59 0.67
CA TYR A 9 -0.29 2.35 -0.69
C TYR A 9 -0.17 0.85 -1.00
N THR A 10 -1.13 0.31 -1.75
CA THR A 10 -1.04 -1.04 -2.30
C THR A 10 -1.60 -1.06 -3.71
N TRP A 11 -1.05 -1.91 -4.57
CA TRP A 11 -1.50 -2.02 -5.96
C TRP A 11 -1.91 -3.44 -6.32
N SER A 12 -0.98 -4.40 -6.16
CA SER A 12 -1.24 -5.82 -6.41
C SER A 12 -1.10 -6.63 -5.13
N ASN A 13 -1.89 -7.70 -5.05
CA ASN A 13 -1.80 -8.76 -4.04
C ASN A 13 -1.99 -8.31 -2.57
N GLY A 14 -2.30 -7.03 -2.29
CA GLY A 14 -2.68 -6.53 -0.97
C GLY A 14 -1.63 -6.69 0.13
N ASN A 15 -0.37 -6.97 -0.23
CA ASN A 15 0.65 -7.30 0.76
C ASN A 15 0.93 -6.13 1.71
N THR A 16 1.07 -4.93 1.17
CA THR A 16 1.29 -3.71 1.97
C THR A 16 0.08 -3.40 2.85
N GLU A 17 -1.14 -3.55 2.32
CA GLU A 17 -2.37 -3.35 3.08
C GLU A 17 -2.43 -4.28 4.30
N ARG A 18 -2.10 -5.57 4.11
CA ARG A 18 -2.10 -6.55 5.20
C ARG A 18 -1.15 -6.13 6.33
N ILE A 19 0.06 -5.70 6.01
CA ILE A 19 1.02 -5.24 7.03
C ILE A 19 0.58 -3.93 7.67
N ALA A 20 0.02 -2.99 6.89
CA ALA A 20 -0.47 -1.71 7.43
C ALA A 20 -1.59 -1.93 8.46
N LYS A 21 -2.53 -2.86 8.18
CA LYS A 21 -3.57 -3.26 9.14
C LYS A 21 -2.99 -3.87 10.42
N MET A 22 -2.00 -4.77 10.29
CA MET A 22 -1.32 -5.35 11.46
C MET A 22 -0.60 -4.29 12.31
N LEU A 23 0.03 -3.30 11.68
CA LEU A 23 0.66 -2.18 12.38
C LEU A 23 -0.35 -1.31 13.11
N ALA A 24 -1.47 -0.97 12.46
CA ALA A 24 -2.53 -0.17 13.08
C ALA A 24 -3.15 -0.90 14.28
N GLU A 25 -3.40 -2.21 14.17
CA GLU A 25 -3.90 -3.05 15.27
C GLU A 25 -2.91 -3.11 16.44
N ALA A 26 -1.62 -3.34 16.17
CA ALA A 26 -0.59 -3.46 17.21
C ALA A 26 -0.30 -2.15 17.95
N THR A 27 -0.57 -1.00 17.32
CA THR A 27 -0.22 0.33 17.85
C THR A 27 -1.43 1.15 18.29
N GLY A 28 -2.64 0.74 17.93
CA GLY A 28 -3.86 1.55 18.08
C GLY A 28 -3.84 2.81 17.21
N ALA A 29 -3.07 2.80 16.11
CA ALA A 29 -2.97 3.94 15.19
C ALA A 29 -4.18 4.05 14.26
N ASP A 30 -4.47 5.27 13.83
CA ASP A 30 -5.35 5.50 12.69
C ASP A 30 -4.73 4.90 11.43
N LEU A 31 -5.55 4.53 10.44
CA LEU A 31 -5.10 3.92 9.18
C LEU A 31 -5.67 4.70 7.98
N MET A 32 -4.80 5.04 7.03
CA MET A 32 -5.18 5.71 5.79
C MET A 32 -4.50 5.06 4.58
N GLN A 33 -5.28 4.80 3.54
CA GLN A 33 -4.76 4.40 2.24
C GLN A 33 -4.56 5.63 1.35
N ILE A 34 -3.48 5.64 0.57
CA ILE A 34 -3.24 6.60 -0.50
C ILE A 34 -3.82 6.03 -1.79
N ASP A 35 -4.56 6.85 -2.53
CA ASP A 35 -5.02 6.56 -3.88
C ASP A 35 -4.06 7.14 -4.93
N THR A 36 -3.95 6.48 -6.08
CA THR A 36 -3.22 7.05 -7.22
C THR A 36 -4.06 8.15 -7.87
N GLU A 37 -3.48 9.34 -8.03
CA GLU A 37 -4.12 10.41 -8.82
C GLU A 37 -4.25 9.99 -10.29
N LYS A 38 -3.22 9.30 -10.80
CA LYS A 38 -3.20 8.68 -12.13
C LYS A 38 -2.80 7.21 -11.97
N PRO A 39 -3.65 6.25 -12.41
CA PRO A 39 -3.31 4.83 -12.34
C PRO A 39 -2.02 4.51 -13.11
N TYR A 40 -1.26 3.54 -12.63
CA TYR A 40 -0.17 2.96 -13.42
C TYR A 40 -0.73 2.31 -14.69
N GLU A 41 -0.09 2.56 -15.83
CA GLU A 41 -0.48 1.98 -17.11
C GLU A 41 0.08 0.57 -17.29
N GLY A 42 -0.71 -0.32 -17.89
CA GLY A 42 -0.34 -1.71 -18.09
C GLY A 42 -0.50 -2.57 -16.83
N SER A 43 -0.03 -3.81 -16.91
CA SER A 43 -0.08 -4.76 -15.81
C SER A 43 0.95 -4.45 -14.72
N TYR A 44 0.73 -5.00 -13.52
CA TYR A 44 1.71 -4.95 -12.43
C TYR A 44 3.10 -5.45 -12.88
N ASN A 45 3.14 -6.55 -13.63
CA ASN A 45 4.41 -7.12 -14.09
C ASN A 45 5.10 -6.19 -15.10
N GLU A 46 4.38 -5.59 -16.05
CA GLU A 46 4.95 -4.65 -17.00
C GLU A 46 5.52 -3.40 -16.32
N THR A 47 4.85 -2.91 -15.29
CA THR A 47 5.24 -1.68 -14.58
C THR A 47 6.35 -1.91 -13.55
N VAL A 48 6.31 -3.03 -12.82
CA VAL A 48 7.20 -3.27 -11.66
C VAL A 48 8.36 -4.19 -11.99
N VAL A 49 8.15 -5.22 -12.82
CA VAL A 49 9.17 -6.21 -13.19
C VAL A 49 9.87 -5.81 -14.50
N GLY A 50 9.19 -5.03 -15.33
CA GLY A 50 9.65 -4.63 -16.67
C GLY A 50 9.24 -5.64 -17.75
N LYS A 51 9.27 -5.22 -19.02
CA LYS A 51 9.10 -6.13 -20.17
C LYS A 51 10.31 -7.05 -20.25
N ILE A 52 10.16 -8.30 -19.86
CA ILE A 52 11.14 -9.34 -20.20
C ILE A 52 10.93 -9.63 -21.69
N SER A 53 11.84 -9.11 -22.51
CA SER A 53 11.94 -9.37 -23.96
C SER A 53 12.34 -10.80 -24.24
#